data_AF-A0A853F2C4-F1
#
_entry.id   AF-A0A853F2C4-F1
#
_cell.length_a   1.000
_cell.length_b   1.000
_cell.length_c   1.000
_cell.angle_alpha   90.00
_cell.angle_beta   90.00
_cell.angle_gamma   90.00
#
_symmetry.space_group_name_H-M   'P 1'
#
loop_
_entity.id
_entity.type
_entity.pdbx_description
1 polymer ?
#
loop_
_entity_poly.entity_id
_entity_poly.type
_entity_poly.pdbx_seq_one_letter_code
_entity_poly.pdbx_strand_id
1 'polypeptide(L)'
;MSKTELKQLLSFIFYSVVISHGDLHSKNLSLIHQSNAFSESNKSLSPYYDISTTALYRLAEKNDIGMRIYSKKKKIKKQDFLKLAKKFKINDFEDEITRISQYFVNNFQKYINKLPDDIKNKPITQSRYNAKKSFKFILEKYYRQRCKYIKDKIDTSLVPDDNIFT
;
A
#
# COMPACT_ATOMS: atom_id res chain seq x y z
N MET A 1 11.45 -13.43 15.89
CA MET A 1 11.37 -12.69 14.62
C MET A 1 12.69 -11.98 14.38
N SER A 2 13.33 -12.25 13.25
CA SER A 2 14.63 -11.69 12.88
C SER A 2 14.52 -10.20 12.49
N LYS A 3 15.65 -9.47 12.45
CA LYS A 3 15.68 -8.10 11.93
C LYS A 3 15.19 -8.02 10.47
N THR A 4 15.51 -9.03 9.67
CA THR A 4 15.08 -9.13 8.28
C THR A 4 13.57 -9.24 8.16
N GLU A 5 12.94 -10.10 8.97
CA GLU A 5 11.48 -10.23 9.01
C GLU A 5 10.80 -8.95 9.52
N LEU A 6 11.37 -8.28 10.53
CA LEU A 6 10.86 -6.98 10.99
C LEU A 6 10.93 -5.92 9.89
N LYS A 7 12.02 -5.87 9.12
CA LYS A 7 12.15 -4.99 7.95
C LYS A 7 11.12 -5.33 6.89
N GLN A 8 10.91 -6.62 6.59
CA GLN A 8 9.89 -7.07 5.63
C GLN A 8 8.48 -6.67 6.07
N LEU A 9 8.14 -6.85 7.36
CA LEU A 9 6.85 -6.45 7.90
C LEU A 9 6.66 -4.94 7.80
N LEU A 10 7.67 -4.16 8.17
CA LEU A 10 7.62 -2.70 8.08
C LEU A 10 7.48 -2.23 6.62
N SER A 11 8.18 -2.88 5.68
CA SER A 11 8.04 -2.66 4.24
C SER A 11 6.62 -2.97 3.76
N PHE A 12 5.99 -4.04 4.24
CA PHE A 12 4.60 -4.36 3.90
C PHE A 12 3.60 -3.34 4.44
N ILE A 13 3.81 -2.86 5.67
CA ILE A 13 2.99 -1.79 6.27
C ILE A 13 3.17 -0.48 5.47
N PHE A 14 4.39 -0.17 5.03
CA PHE A 14 4.65 0.98 4.15
C PHE A 14 3.96 0.84 2.79
N TYR A 15 4.09 -0.32 2.15
CA TYR A 15 3.38 -0.65 0.92
C TYR A 15 1.86 -0.51 1.08
N SER A 16 1.31 -1.00 2.19
CA SER A 16 -0.11 -0.88 2.54
C SER A 16 -0.56 0.58 2.60
N VAL A 17 0.26 1.46 3.17
CA VAL A 17 0.04 2.91 3.13
C VAL A 17 0.10 3.44 1.71
N VAL A 18 1.08 3.03 0.90
CA VAL A 18 1.24 3.46 -0.51
C VAL A 18 0.00 3.12 -1.34
N ILE A 19 -0.62 1.96 -1.12
CA ILE A 19 -1.81 1.54 -1.86
C ILE A 19 -3.14 1.93 -1.18
N SER A 20 -3.09 2.60 -0.03
CA SER A 20 -4.27 2.92 0.77
C SER A 20 -5.07 1.68 1.18
N HIS A 21 -4.40 0.69 1.78
CA HIS A 21 -5.03 -0.51 2.33
C HIS A 21 -5.72 -0.19 3.67
N GLY A 22 -6.89 0.45 3.57
CA GLY A 22 -7.65 0.93 4.72
C GLY A 22 -8.32 -0.16 5.57
N ASP A 23 -8.25 -1.43 5.17
CA ASP A 23 -8.80 -2.56 5.94
C ASP A 23 -7.72 -3.47 6.54
N LEU A 24 -6.44 -3.12 6.40
CA LEU A 24 -5.37 -3.87 7.04
C LEU A 24 -5.56 -3.86 8.57
N HIS A 25 -5.89 -5.02 9.15
CA HIS A 25 -6.05 -5.23 10.59
C HIS A 25 -5.20 -6.41 11.08
N SER A 26 -5.05 -6.57 12.39
CA SER A 26 -4.14 -7.57 12.98
C SER A 26 -4.40 -9.01 12.52
N LYS A 27 -5.66 -9.39 12.22
CA LYS A 27 -5.99 -10.72 11.69
C LYS A 27 -5.53 -10.96 10.22
N ASN A 28 -5.03 -9.95 9.51
CA ASN A 28 -4.39 -10.11 8.19
C ASN A 28 -2.89 -10.43 8.28
N LEU A 29 -2.33 -10.39 9.49
CA LEU A 29 -0.92 -10.66 9.74
C LEU A 29 -0.83 -11.94 10.56
N SER A 30 -0.31 -13.00 9.95
CA SER A 30 -0.17 -14.29 10.60
C SER A 30 1.29 -14.68 10.76
N LEU A 31 1.52 -15.55 11.74
CA LEU A 31 2.78 -16.22 11.96
C LEU A 31 2.57 -17.71 11.72
N ILE A 32 3.55 -18.36 11.11
CA ILE A 32 3.55 -19.81 10.89
C ILE A 32 4.70 -20.45 11.66
N HIS A 33 4.52 -21.69 12.09
CA HIS A 33 5.61 -22.49 12.66
C HIS A 33 6.68 -22.75 11.59
N GLN A 34 7.95 -22.66 11.98
CA GLN A 34 9.07 -22.87 11.06
C GLN A 34 9.24 -24.34 10.67
N SER A 35 8.70 -25.26 11.46
CA SER A 35 8.70 -26.70 11.18
C SER A 35 7.42 -27.35 11.70
N ASN A 36 7.15 -28.59 11.27
CA ASN A 36 6.02 -29.40 11.72
C ASN A 36 6.32 -30.19 13.00
N ALA A 37 7.47 -29.97 13.65
CA ALA A 37 7.83 -30.68 14.87
C ALA A 37 6.92 -30.25 16.03
N PHE A 38 6.43 -31.20 16.82
CA PHE A 38 5.57 -30.92 17.98
C PHE A 38 6.23 -30.02 19.04
N SER A 39 7.57 -30.01 19.10
CA SER A 39 8.36 -29.17 20.00
C SER A 39 8.71 -27.79 19.42
N GLU A 40 8.25 -27.46 18.21
CA GLU A 40 8.58 -26.19 17.55
C GLU A 40 7.88 -25.01 18.23
N SER A 41 8.67 -24.03 18.65
CA SER A 41 8.19 -22.78 19.24
C SER A 41 8.53 -21.55 18.40
N ASN A 42 9.45 -21.68 17.43
CA ASN A 42 9.83 -20.61 16.55
C ASN A 42 8.76 -20.38 15.49
N LYS A 43 8.49 -19.09 15.26
CA LYS A 43 7.52 -18.64 14.27
C LYS A 43 8.15 -17.65 13.31
N SER A 44 7.79 -17.77 12.05
CA SER A 44 8.12 -16.81 10.99
C SER A 44 6.87 -16.10 10.50
N LEU A 45 7.06 -14.96 9.82
CA LEU A 45 5.95 -14.31 9.10
C LEU A 45 5.36 -15.27 8.04
N SER A 46 4.04 -15.38 8.00
CA SER A 46 3.37 -16.02 6.88
C SER A 46 3.42 -15.09 5.65
N PRO A 47 3.18 -15.61 4.43
CA PRO A 47 2.85 -14.78 3.29
C PRO A 47 1.71 -13.81 3.63
N TYR A 48 1.76 -12.61 3.05
CA TYR A 48 0.70 -11.61 3.22
C TYR A 48 -0.53 -11.98 2.38
N TYR A 49 -1.71 -11.80 2.94
CA TYR A 49 -2.98 -12.11 2.29
C TYR A 49 -3.99 -10.98 2.53
N ASP A 50 -5.12 -11.05 1.82
CA ASP A 50 -6.22 -10.09 1.95
C ASP A 50 -5.75 -8.63 1.73
N ILE A 51 -5.00 -8.45 0.64
CA ILE A 51 -4.47 -7.16 0.20
C ILE A 51 -5.51 -6.49 -0.69
N SER A 52 -6.01 -5.33 -0.28
CA SER A 52 -6.99 -4.59 -1.06
C SER A 52 -6.76 -3.08 -1.01
N THR A 53 -7.15 -2.37 -2.06
CA THR A 53 -7.05 -0.91 -2.15
C THR A 53 -8.40 -0.28 -1.86
N THR A 54 -8.66 0.00 -0.58
CA THR A 54 -9.98 0.51 -0.15
C THR A 54 -10.29 1.90 -0.73
N ALA A 55 -9.25 2.68 -1.07
CA ALA A 55 -9.40 3.98 -1.71
C ALA A 55 -10.09 3.98 -3.09
N LEU A 56 -10.19 2.81 -3.76
CA LEU A 56 -10.99 2.69 -4.99
C LEU A 56 -12.50 2.83 -4.71
N TYR A 57 -12.94 2.49 -3.50
CA TYR A 57 -14.34 2.50 -3.11
C TYR A 57 -14.71 3.80 -2.40
N ARG A 58 -15.61 4.59 -3.01
CA ARG A 58 -16.01 5.91 -2.47
C ARG A 58 -16.66 5.82 -1.08
N LEU A 59 -17.28 4.69 -0.75
CA LEU A 59 -17.97 4.46 0.53
C LEU A 59 -17.01 4.03 1.66
N ALA A 60 -15.78 3.64 1.33
CA ALA A 60 -14.80 3.28 2.33
C ALA A 60 -14.21 4.53 3.00
N GLU A 61 -13.92 4.43 4.29
CA GLU A 61 -13.17 5.48 4.97
C GLU A 61 -11.85 5.75 4.23
N LYS A 62 -11.54 7.02 3.97
CA LYS A 62 -10.29 7.47 3.33
C LYS A 62 -9.07 7.32 4.25
N ASN A 63 -8.92 6.15 4.87
CA ASN A 63 -7.76 5.80 5.67
C ASN A 63 -6.61 5.44 4.71
N ASP A 64 -5.40 5.89 5.06
CA ASP A 64 -4.19 5.43 4.39
C ASP A 64 -3.91 3.96 4.76
N ILE A 65 -4.34 3.53 5.95
CA ILE A 65 -4.12 2.17 6.48
C ILE A 65 -5.18 1.81 7.53
N GLY A 66 -5.54 0.53 7.65
CA GLY A 66 -6.52 0.06 8.64
C GLY A 66 -6.00 0.08 10.09
N MET A 67 -4.76 -0.33 10.31
CA MET A 67 -4.06 -0.27 11.60
C MET A 67 -3.41 1.09 11.83
N ARG A 68 -3.38 1.54 13.08
CA ARG A 68 -2.74 2.82 13.42
C ARG A 68 -1.22 2.69 13.37
N ILE A 69 -0.58 3.64 12.69
CA ILE A 69 0.85 3.92 12.84
C ILE A 69 0.96 5.03 13.89
N TYR A 70 1.48 4.69 15.06
CA TYR A 70 1.31 5.48 16.28
C TYR A 70 -0.18 5.73 16.59
N SER A 71 -0.65 6.97 16.45
CA SER A 71 -2.05 7.36 16.65
C SER A 71 -2.80 7.67 15.35
N LYS A 72 -2.17 7.44 14.19
CA LYS A 72 -2.68 7.90 12.88
C LYS A 72 -3.15 6.73 12.02
N LYS A 73 -4.29 6.92 11.34
CA LYS A 73 -4.75 6.11 10.19
C LYS A 73 -4.74 6.89 8.86
N LYS A 74 -4.49 8.20 8.92
CA LYS A 74 -4.56 9.15 7.81
C LYS A 74 -3.40 10.14 7.89
N LYS A 75 -3.06 10.73 6.74
CA LYS A 75 -1.98 11.72 6.60
C LYS A 75 -0.65 11.16 7.12
N ILE A 76 -0.41 9.88 6.87
CA ILE A 76 0.88 9.25 7.20
C ILE A 76 1.98 9.90 6.34
N LYS A 77 3.17 10.10 6.90
CA LYS A 77 4.32 10.71 6.20
C LYS A 77 5.56 9.81 6.28
N LYS A 78 6.53 10.02 5.39
CA LYS A 78 7.86 9.35 5.42
C LYS A 78 8.48 9.34 6.83
N GLN A 79 8.41 10.48 7.52
CA GLN A 79 8.95 10.64 8.87
C GLN A 79 8.30 9.74 9.93
N ASP A 80 7.03 9.34 9.76
CA ASP A 80 6.40 8.40 10.68
C ASP A 80 7.06 7.01 10.57
N PHE A 81 7.43 6.59 9.35
CA PHE A 81 8.13 5.33 9.11
C PHE A 81 9.59 5.36 9.51
N LEU A 82 10.32 6.45 9.22
CA LEU A 82 11.72 6.58 9.64
C LEU A 82 11.86 6.53 11.18
N LYS A 83 10.92 7.16 11.90
CA LYS A 83 10.86 7.06 13.37
C LYS A 83 10.59 5.63 13.84
N LEU A 84 9.72 4.89 13.15
CA LEU A 84 9.41 3.51 13.50
C LEU A 84 10.58 2.57 13.21
N ALA A 85 11.22 2.73 12.04
CA ALA A 85 12.44 2.00 11.65
C ALA A 85 13.57 2.21 12.67
N LYS A 86 13.80 3.46 13.11
CA LYS A 86 14.79 3.77 14.15
C LYS A 86 14.50 3.04 15.46
N LYS A 87 13.23 2.92 15.88
CA LYS A 87 12.85 2.14 17.08
C LYS A 87 13.21 0.65 16.95
N PHE A 88 13.09 0.10 15.75
CA PHE A 88 13.46 -1.29 15.46
C PHE A 88 14.94 -1.47 15.06
N LYS A 89 15.76 -0.41 15.13
CA LYS A 89 17.18 -0.41 14.73
C LYS A 89 17.38 -0.84 13.26
N ILE A 90 16.48 -0.39 12.39
CA ILE A 90 16.53 -0.55 10.93
C ILE A 90 17.01 0.78 10.34
N ASN A 91 18.26 0.84 9.90
CA ASN A 91 18.91 2.09 9.49
C ASN A 91 18.75 2.40 7.99
N ASP A 92 18.47 1.38 7.19
CA ASP A 92 18.40 1.40 5.72
C ASP A 92 16.94 1.43 5.21
N PHE A 93 16.00 1.87 6.04
CA PHE A 93 14.57 1.83 5.68
C PHE A 93 14.19 2.89 4.63
N GLU A 94 15.03 3.92 4.45
CA GLU A 94 14.84 4.92 3.40
C GLU A 94 14.95 4.30 2.00
N ASP A 95 15.83 3.31 1.83
CA ASP A 95 15.98 2.57 0.56
C ASP A 95 14.71 1.76 0.25
N GLU A 96 14.07 1.17 1.26
CA GLU A 96 12.79 0.47 1.11
C GLU A 96 11.65 1.42 0.72
N ILE A 97 11.61 2.61 1.32
CA ILE A 97 10.64 3.65 0.98
C ILE A 97 10.78 4.04 -0.50
N THR A 98 12.00 4.28 -0.94
CA THR A 98 12.32 4.61 -2.34
C THR A 98 11.94 3.47 -3.28
N ARG A 99 12.41 2.26 -2.98
CA ARG A 99 12.16 1.06 -3.80
C ARG A 99 10.68 0.78 -3.98
N ILE A 100 9.90 0.78 -2.90
CA ILE A 100 8.46 0.49 -2.93
C ILE A 100 7.70 1.59 -3.68
N SER A 101 8.01 2.85 -3.41
CA SER A 101 7.33 4.00 -4.03
C SER A 101 7.59 4.04 -5.54
N GLN A 102 8.85 3.93 -5.96
CA GLN A 102 9.22 3.91 -7.37
C GLN A 102 8.64 2.69 -8.08
N TYR A 103 8.62 1.52 -7.43
CA TYR A 103 7.99 0.34 -8.02
C TYR A 103 6.50 0.59 -8.32
N PHE A 104 5.76 1.20 -7.38
CA PHE A 104 4.36 1.56 -7.60
C PHE A 104 4.22 2.54 -8.76
N VAL A 105 4.95 3.66 -8.73
CA VAL A 105 4.91 4.72 -9.77
C VAL A 105 5.22 4.14 -11.15
N ASN A 106 6.27 3.34 -11.27
CA ASN A 106 6.75 2.87 -12.58
C ASN A 106 5.94 1.71 -13.17
N ASN A 107 5.16 0.98 -12.36
CA ASN A 107 4.51 -0.26 -12.79
C ASN A 107 2.98 -0.24 -12.71
N PHE A 108 2.36 0.58 -11.86
CA PHE A 108 0.90 0.49 -11.67
C PHE A 108 0.11 0.74 -12.95
N GLN A 109 0.52 1.74 -13.75
CA GLN A 109 -0.12 2.01 -15.05
C GLN A 109 0.00 0.83 -16.02
N LYS A 110 1.11 0.08 -16.00
CA LYS A 110 1.29 -1.13 -16.83
C LYS A 110 0.28 -2.21 -16.44
N TYR A 111 -0.05 -2.34 -15.16
CA TYR A 111 -1.08 -3.28 -14.71
C TYR A 111 -2.47 -2.89 -15.19
N ILE A 112 -2.81 -1.59 -15.18
CA ILE A 112 -4.07 -1.09 -15.74
C ILE A 112 -4.16 -1.47 -17.23
N ASN A 113 -3.09 -1.25 -17.99
CA ASN A 113 -3.06 -1.50 -19.42
C ASN A 113 -3.16 -3.00 -19.77
N LYS A 114 -2.62 -3.88 -18.91
CA LYS A 114 -2.71 -5.35 -19.06
C LYS A 114 -4.08 -5.93 -18.74
N LEU A 115 -5.00 -5.17 -18.13
CA LEU A 115 -6.34 -5.67 -17.86
C LEU A 115 -7.09 -5.92 -19.19
N PRO A 116 -7.87 -7.01 -19.27
CA PRO A 116 -8.77 -7.26 -20.39
C PRO A 116 -9.76 -6.10 -20.63
N ASP A 117 -10.16 -5.88 -21.89
CA ASP A 117 -11.06 -4.77 -22.26
C ASP A 117 -12.43 -4.89 -21.59
N ASP A 118 -12.95 -6.11 -21.46
CA ASP A 118 -14.22 -6.38 -20.78
C ASP A 118 -14.16 -6.01 -19.28
N ILE A 119 -13.00 -6.11 -18.64
CA ILE A 119 -12.74 -5.65 -17.27
C ILE A 119 -12.56 -4.13 -17.22
N LYS A 120 -11.72 -3.56 -18.08
CA LYS A 120 -11.44 -2.11 -18.13
C LYS A 120 -12.70 -1.29 -18.36
N ASN A 121 -13.58 -1.78 -19.23
CA ASN A 121 -14.81 -1.10 -19.63
C ASN A 121 -15.98 -1.36 -18.68
N LYS A 122 -15.83 -2.19 -17.64
CA LYS A 122 -16.93 -2.41 -16.68
C LYS A 122 -17.35 -1.08 -16.06
N PRO A 123 -18.64 -0.73 -16.14
CA PRO A 123 -19.13 0.49 -15.54
C PRO A 123 -19.19 0.34 -14.02
N ILE A 124 -18.49 1.22 -13.31
CA ILE A 124 -18.53 1.31 -11.86
C ILE A 124 -19.37 2.50 -11.45
N THR A 125 -20.40 2.22 -10.66
CA THR A 125 -21.26 3.24 -10.04
C THR A 125 -20.53 3.81 -8.83
N GLN A 126 -20.14 5.08 -8.87
CA GLN A 126 -19.49 5.75 -7.73
C GLN A 126 -20.49 6.41 -6.76
N SER A 127 -21.76 6.58 -7.15
CA SER A 127 -22.85 7.21 -6.37
C SER A 127 -24.19 6.97 -7.05
N ARG A 128 -25.32 7.08 -6.32
CA ARG A 128 -26.68 7.11 -6.89
C ARG A 128 -26.88 8.19 -7.97
N TYR A 129 -26.12 9.28 -7.91
CA TYR A 129 -26.32 10.48 -8.73
C TYR A 129 -25.20 10.76 -9.76
N ASN A 130 -24.15 9.93 -9.82
CA ASN A 130 -23.04 10.18 -10.74
C ASN A 130 -23.14 9.28 -11.98
N ALA A 131 -22.75 9.83 -13.13
CA ALA A 131 -22.54 9.04 -14.35
C ALA A 131 -21.60 7.86 -14.07
N LYS A 132 -21.96 6.67 -14.58
CA LYS A 132 -21.12 5.47 -14.54
C LYS A 132 -19.80 5.77 -15.24
N LYS A 133 -18.68 5.44 -14.58
CA LYS A 133 -17.33 5.57 -15.16
C LYS A 133 -16.76 4.18 -15.38
N SER A 134 -15.90 4.01 -16.38
CA SER A 134 -15.21 2.75 -16.61
C SER A 134 -14.27 2.44 -15.44
N PHE A 135 -14.03 1.15 -15.18
CA PHE A 135 -13.08 0.73 -14.16
C PHE A 135 -11.68 1.30 -14.43
N LYS A 136 -11.26 1.34 -15.71
CA LYS A 136 -10.02 2.01 -16.14
C LYS A 136 -9.93 3.44 -15.62
N PHE A 137 -10.97 4.25 -15.82
CA PHE A 137 -10.97 5.64 -15.34
C PHE A 137 -10.84 5.73 -13.80
N ILE A 138 -11.46 4.80 -13.06
CA ILE A 138 -11.32 4.76 -11.59
C ILE A 138 -9.88 4.44 -11.19
N LEU A 139 -9.26 3.44 -11.83
CA LEU A 139 -7.89 3.02 -11.55
C LEU A 139 -6.87 4.13 -11.87
N GLU A 140 -7.02 4.81 -13.01
CA GLU A 140 -6.15 5.93 -13.40
C GLU A 140 -6.29 7.12 -12.44
N LYS A 141 -7.53 7.44 -12.03
CA LYS A 141 -7.77 8.47 -11.02
C LYS A 141 -7.13 8.11 -9.68
N TYR A 142 -7.26 6.86 -9.24
CA TYR A 142 -6.61 6.36 -8.04
C TYR A 142 -5.09 6.45 -8.15
N TYR A 143 -4.51 6.00 -9.28
CA TYR A 143 -3.07 6.08 -9.54
C TYR A 143 -2.55 7.50 -9.39
N ARG A 144 -3.17 8.49 -10.06
CA ARG A 144 -2.79 9.91 -9.94
C ARG A 144 -2.88 10.42 -8.51
N GLN A 145 -3.91 10.04 -7.76
CA GLN A 145 -4.04 10.40 -6.34
C GLN A 145 -2.92 9.81 -5.48
N ARG A 146 -2.51 8.57 -5.75
CA ARG A 146 -1.42 7.91 -5.03
C ARG A 146 -0.05 8.49 -5.41
N CYS A 147 0.19 8.81 -6.68
CA CYS A 147 1.38 9.57 -7.09
C CYS A 147 1.45 10.93 -6.39
N LYS A 148 0.33 11.67 -6.35
CA LYS A 148 0.26 12.93 -5.60
C LYS A 148 0.57 12.73 -4.11
N TYR A 149 0.03 11.68 -3.49
CA TYR A 149 0.35 11.35 -2.09
C TYR A 149 1.85 11.09 -1.89
N ILE A 150 2.47 10.29 -2.76
CA ILE A 150 3.92 10.01 -2.70
C ILE A 150 4.71 11.31 -2.80
N LYS A 151 4.41 12.15 -3.79
CA LYS A 151 5.06 13.47 -3.96
C LYS A 151 4.89 14.36 -2.73
N ASP A 152 3.67 14.47 -2.21
CA ASP A 152 3.33 15.45 -1.16
C ASP A 152 3.66 14.98 0.28
N LYS A 153 3.77 13.67 0.52
CA LYS A 153 3.88 13.08 1.88
C LYS A 153 5.06 12.16 2.09
N ILE A 154 5.61 11.60 1.01
CA ILE A 154 6.72 10.67 1.08
C ILE A 154 7.99 11.39 0.64
N ASP A 155 8.11 11.69 -0.65
CA ASP A 155 9.31 12.30 -1.23
C ASP A 155 8.99 12.83 -2.64
N THR A 156 9.30 14.10 -2.89
CA THR A 156 8.98 14.77 -4.14
C THR A 156 9.79 14.24 -5.32
N SER A 157 10.99 13.72 -5.08
CA SER A 157 11.90 13.22 -6.12
C SER A 157 11.46 11.89 -6.73
N LEU A 158 10.55 11.17 -6.08
CA LEU A 158 10.13 9.82 -6.48
C LEU A 158 9.03 9.79 -7.54
N VAL A 159 8.47 10.96 -7.88
CA VAL A 159 7.38 11.07 -8.85
C VAL A 159 7.80 12.04 -9.96
N PRO A 160 8.13 11.53 -11.16
CA PRO A 160 8.38 12.38 -12.34
C PRO A 160 7.21 13.35 -12.60
N ASP A 161 7.51 14.57 -13.05
CA ASP A 161 6.48 15.59 -13.28
C ASP A 161 5.45 15.18 -14.34
N ASP A 162 5.85 14.34 -15.29
CA ASP A 162 4.99 13.80 -16.35
C ASP A 162 3.87 12.87 -15.84
N ASN A 163 4.01 12.31 -14.62
CA ASN A 163 3.09 11.30 -14.07
C ASN A 163 1.84 11.89 -13.39
N ILE A 164 1.68 13.22 -13.35
CA ILE A 164 0.61 13.87 -12.56
C ILE A 164 -0.52 14.42 -13.45
N PHE A 165 -0.25 14.66 -14.74
CA PHE A 165 -1.16 15.42 -15.61
C PHE A 165 -1.47 14.80 -16.98
N THR A 166 -1.12 13.53 -17.20
CA THR A 166 -1.61 12.76 -18.36
C THR A 166 -2.84 11.89 -18.04
#